data_AF-A0A1C7MJ77-F1
#
_entry.id   AF-A0A1C7MJ77-F1
#
_cell.length_a   1.000
_cell.length_b   1.000
_cell.length_c   1.000
_cell.angle_alpha   90.00
_cell.angle_beta   90.00
_cell.angle_gamma   90.00
#
_symmetry.space_group_name_H-M   'P 1'
#
loop_
_entity.id
_entity.type
_entity.pdbx_description
1 polymer ?
#
loop_
_entity_poly.entity_id
_entity_poly.type
_entity_poly.pdbx_seq_one_letter_code
_entity_poly.pdbx_strand_id
1 'polypeptide(L)'
;MSVPLSPDLTPSCSPYTLTMAATTCTIQNAEERSKVSNDNYSEDNLPEFTPMPWTMSEIRSAIPAHLFVRHTWTGIAYLVRDIVMAALMWNVALHLDPIFKSPPVVERMTYLGAETARWISWIVYWWFQGLAFTGIWVIGHECGHGAFSDSKIVCDVIGFITHTFLWTPYSAGRSRTTGTT
;
A
#
# COMPACT_ATOMS: atom_id res chain seq x y z
N MET A 1 -27.95 -75.20 -11.38
CA MET A 1 -28.79 -74.88 -12.56
C MET A 1 -28.01 -73.85 -13.35
N SER A 2 -27.53 -74.26 -14.52
CA SER A 2 -26.60 -73.51 -15.39
C SER A 2 -27.39 -72.62 -16.37
N VAL A 3 -26.64 -71.76 -17.11
CA VAL A 3 -26.95 -71.08 -18.40
C VAL A 3 -27.29 -69.57 -18.27
N PRO A 4 -26.73 -68.64 -19.09
CA PRO A 4 -25.40 -68.57 -19.73
C PRO A 4 -24.74 -67.15 -19.80
N LEU A 5 -23.47 -67.14 -20.26
CA LEU A 5 -22.65 -66.03 -20.80
C LEU A 5 -23.18 -65.50 -22.16
N SER A 6 -23.22 -64.19 -22.46
CA SER A 6 -22.23 -63.32 -23.19
C SER A 6 -23.02 -62.22 -23.97
N PRO A 7 -22.44 -61.16 -24.59
CA PRO A 7 -21.03 -60.88 -24.86
C PRO A 7 -20.53 -59.45 -24.50
N ASP A 8 -19.20 -59.37 -24.46
CA ASP A 8 -18.32 -58.22 -24.74
C ASP A 8 -18.94 -56.88 -25.16
N LEU A 9 -18.71 -55.87 -24.32
CA LEU A 9 -18.43 -54.50 -24.75
C LEU A 9 -17.36 -53.95 -23.80
N THR A 10 -16.12 -54.42 -23.97
CA THR A 10 -14.97 -53.65 -23.48
C THR A 10 -14.89 -52.37 -24.33
N PRO A 11 -15.09 -51.16 -23.80
CA PRO A 11 -14.52 -50.01 -24.47
C PRO A 11 -13.01 -50.17 -24.35
N SER A 12 -12.38 -50.46 -25.50
CA SER A 12 -10.94 -50.31 -25.68
C SER A 12 -10.58 -48.88 -25.25
N CYS A 13 -10.13 -48.72 -24.01
CA CYS A 13 -9.62 -47.47 -23.49
C CYS A 13 -8.26 -47.20 -24.14
N SER A 14 -8.31 -46.63 -25.35
CA SER A 14 -7.17 -45.91 -25.90
C SER A 14 -6.89 -44.70 -24.97
N PRO A 15 -5.65 -44.50 -24.50
CA PRO A 15 -5.31 -43.44 -23.55
C PRO A 15 -5.50 -42.01 -24.09
N TYR A 16 -5.92 -41.86 -25.35
CA TYR A 16 -6.13 -40.56 -26.00
C TYR A 16 -7.57 -40.02 -25.86
N THR A 17 -8.59 -40.85 -25.61
CA THR A 17 -9.99 -40.40 -25.55
C THR A 17 -10.39 -39.82 -24.18
N LEU A 18 -9.81 -40.32 -23.08
CA LEU A 18 -10.01 -39.76 -21.73
C LEU A 18 -9.50 -38.32 -21.62
N THR A 19 -8.38 -38.02 -22.27
CA THR A 19 -7.76 -36.68 -22.24
C THR A 19 -8.57 -35.67 -23.05
N MET A 20 -9.12 -36.05 -24.20
CA MET A 20 -9.94 -35.16 -25.04
C MET A 20 -11.31 -34.86 -24.42
N ALA A 21 -11.99 -35.85 -23.83
CA ALA A 21 -13.28 -35.62 -23.16
C ALA A 21 -13.13 -34.72 -21.90
N ALA A 22 -12.07 -34.92 -21.12
CA ALA A 22 -11.77 -34.06 -19.97
C ALA A 22 -11.40 -32.63 -20.39
N THR A 23 -10.69 -32.47 -21.53
CA THR A 23 -10.29 -31.16 -22.07
C THR A 23 -11.48 -30.41 -22.67
N THR A 24 -12.40 -31.08 -23.36
CA THR A 24 -13.61 -30.43 -23.89
C THR A 24 -14.55 -29.99 -22.76
N CYS A 25 -14.65 -30.78 -21.67
CA CYS A 25 -15.48 -30.43 -20.51
C CYS A 25 -14.90 -29.25 -19.70
N THR A 26 -13.58 -29.12 -19.60
CA THR A 26 -12.94 -27.94 -18.97
C THR A 26 -13.00 -26.69 -19.83
N ILE A 27 -12.90 -26.81 -21.17
CA ILE A 27 -13.04 -25.67 -22.08
C ILE A 27 -14.48 -25.15 -22.13
N GLN A 28 -15.50 -26.02 -22.15
CA GLN A 28 -16.90 -25.59 -22.05
C GLN A 28 -17.22 -24.92 -20.71
N ASN A 29 -16.71 -25.45 -19.60
CA ASN A 29 -16.87 -24.80 -18.28
C ASN A 29 -16.15 -23.44 -18.20
N ALA A 30 -15.01 -23.27 -18.85
CA ALA A 30 -14.28 -21.99 -18.87
C ALA A 30 -14.96 -20.93 -19.75
N GLU A 31 -15.55 -21.34 -20.87
CA GLU A 31 -16.30 -20.45 -21.76
C GLU A 31 -17.69 -20.08 -21.20
N GLU A 32 -18.33 -20.97 -20.44
CA GLU A 32 -19.59 -20.68 -19.76
C GLU A 32 -19.36 -19.78 -18.53
N ARG A 33 -18.26 -19.97 -17.79
CA ARG A 33 -17.89 -19.10 -16.66
C ARG A 33 -17.52 -17.68 -17.08
N SER A 34 -16.98 -17.49 -18.30
CA SER A 34 -16.69 -16.14 -18.82
C SER A 34 -17.93 -15.43 -19.37
N LYS A 35 -18.90 -16.17 -19.94
CA LYS A 35 -20.17 -15.59 -20.42
C LYS A 35 -21.14 -15.21 -19.30
N VAL A 36 -21.10 -15.88 -18.15
CA VAL A 36 -21.90 -15.49 -16.96
C VAL A 36 -21.40 -14.17 -16.32
N SER A 37 -20.20 -13.70 -16.67
CA SER A 37 -19.59 -12.54 -16.03
C SER A 37 -19.91 -11.18 -16.68
N ASN A 38 -20.60 -11.12 -17.83
CA ASN A 38 -20.56 -9.90 -18.64
C ASN A 38 -21.90 -9.35 -19.17
N ASP A 39 -23.04 -9.70 -18.58
CA ASP A 39 -24.30 -9.02 -18.87
C ASP A 39 -24.93 -8.47 -17.58
N ASN A 40 -25.04 -7.13 -17.51
CA ASN A 40 -25.73 -6.31 -16.50
C ASN A 40 -24.96 -5.91 -15.21
N TYR A 41 -23.70 -5.48 -15.31
CA TYR A 41 -23.19 -4.54 -14.30
C TYR A 41 -23.60 -3.12 -14.71
N SER A 42 -24.52 -2.51 -13.95
CA SER A 42 -24.94 -1.11 -14.15
C SER A 42 -24.87 -0.38 -12.82
N GLU A 43 -24.12 0.72 -12.77
CA GLU A 43 -23.96 1.53 -11.56
C GLU A 43 -25.30 2.12 -11.09
N ASP A 44 -26.24 2.32 -12.02
CA ASP A 44 -27.60 2.83 -11.78
C ASP A 44 -28.51 1.84 -11.00
N ASN A 45 -28.14 0.56 -10.91
CA ASN A 45 -28.89 -0.47 -10.16
C ASN A 45 -28.20 -0.86 -8.84
N LEU A 46 -27.23 -0.07 -8.37
CA LEU A 46 -26.65 -0.29 -7.05
C LEU A 46 -27.69 0.07 -5.96
N PRO A 47 -27.82 -0.73 -4.89
CA PRO A 47 -28.68 -0.37 -3.78
C PRO A 47 -28.22 0.96 -3.18
N GLU A 48 -29.16 1.85 -2.91
CA GLU A 48 -28.87 3.13 -2.28
C GLU A 48 -28.17 2.90 -0.94
N PHE A 49 -27.03 3.59 -0.74
CA PHE A 49 -26.24 3.45 0.47
C PHE A 49 -27.06 3.94 1.66
N THR A 50 -27.52 2.99 2.47
CA THR A 50 -28.10 3.30 3.78
C THR A 50 -26.99 3.19 4.82
N PRO A 51 -26.73 4.26 5.61
CA PRO A 51 -25.77 4.16 6.69
C PRO A 51 -26.22 3.07 7.65
N MET A 52 -25.29 2.24 8.12
CA MET A 52 -25.59 1.20 9.10
C MET A 52 -26.26 1.82 10.33
N PRO A 53 -27.27 1.16 10.93
CA PRO A 53 -28.06 1.73 12.04
C PRO A 53 -27.28 1.83 13.36
N TRP A 54 -26.04 1.34 13.41
CA TRP A 54 -25.22 1.33 14.61
C TRP A 54 -24.59 2.69 14.89
N THR A 55 -24.60 3.08 16.16
CA THR A 55 -23.88 4.28 16.60
C THR A 55 -22.38 3.99 16.69
N MET A 56 -21.53 4.99 16.40
CA MET A 56 -20.06 4.84 16.54
C MET A 56 -19.63 4.39 17.94
N SER A 57 -20.44 4.65 18.97
CA SER A 57 -20.17 4.20 20.34
C SER A 57 -20.37 2.70 20.53
N GLU A 58 -21.39 2.14 19.88
CA GLU A 58 -21.75 0.72 19.95
C GLU A 58 -20.68 -0.13 19.25
N ILE A 59 -20.24 0.31 18.07
CA ILE A 59 -19.12 -0.30 17.34
C ILE A 59 -17.83 -0.25 18.17
N ARG A 60 -17.54 0.91 18.79
CA ARG A 60 -16.33 1.06 19.63
C ARG A 60 -16.36 0.17 20.87
N SER A 61 -17.54 -0.05 21.46
CA SER A 61 -17.71 -0.89 22.65
C SER A 61 -17.50 -2.39 22.36
N ALA A 62 -17.70 -2.82 21.12
CA ALA A 62 -17.44 -4.19 20.68
C ALA A 62 -15.94 -4.51 20.52
N ILE A 63 -15.08 -3.49 20.44
CA ILE A 63 -13.63 -3.63 20.29
C ILE A 63 -12.98 -3.69 21.68
N PRO A 64 -12.20 -4.74 22.00
CA PRO A 64 -11.62 -4.89 23.33
C PRO A 64 -10.62 -3.76 23.67
N ALA A 65 -10.66 -3.29 24.92
CA ALA A 65 -9.96 -2.09 25.39
C ALA A 65 -8.43 -2.11 25.18
N HIS A 66 -7.80 -3.29 25.18
CA HIS A 66 -6.35 -3.41 24.98
C HIS A 66 -5.89 -3.04 23.56
N LEU A 67 -6.80 -3.07 22.57
CA LEU A 67 -6.51 -2.61 21.19
C LEU A 67 -6.47 -1.08 21.07
N PHE A 68 -6.93 -0.36 22.09
CA PHE A 68 -6.87 1.11 22.12
C PHE A 68 -5.57 1.66 22.75
N VAL A 69 -4.67 0.78 23.21
CA VAL A 69 -3.40 1.20 23.82
C VAL A 69 -2.46 1.73 22.74
N ARG A 70 -2.13 3.02 22.84
CA ARG A 70 -1.26 3.72 21.89
C ARG A 70 0.20 3.66 22.32
N HIS A 71 1.04 3.09 21.47
CA HIS A 71 2.49 3.06 21.67
C HIS A 71 3.16 4.27 21.03
N THR A 72 3.15 5.39 21.75
CA THR A 72 3.75 6.67 21.35
C THR A 72 5.23 6.55 20.99
N TRP A 73 5.98 5.81 21.79
CA TRP A 73 7.42 5.64 21.63
C TRP A 73 7.79 4.92 20.33
N THR A 74 6.99 3.93 19.94
CA THR A 74 7.19 3.21 18.68
C THR A 74 7.03 4.16 17.50
N GLY A 75 6.01 5.02 17.54
CA GLY A 75 5.80 6.05 16.53
C GLY A 75 6.94 7.09 16.49
N ILE A 76 7.43 7.55 17.65
CA ILE A 76 8.55 8.50 17.73
C ILE A 76 9.83 7.85 17.19
N ALA A 77 10.08 6.57 17.49
CA ALA A 77 11.23 5.83 16.98
C ALA A 77 11.20 5.73 15.44
N TYR A 78 10.02 5.47 14.85
CA TYR A 78 9.86 5.49 13.40
C TYR A 78 10.07 6.89 12.80
N LEU A 79 9.55 7.94 13.44
CA LEU A 79 9.78 9.31 13.01
C LEU A 79 11.28 9.67 13.01
N VAL A 80 11.98 9.37 14.10
CA VAL A 80 13.43 9.61 14.21
C VAL A 80 14.19 8.81 13.16
N ARG A 81 13.82 7.54 12.94
CA ARG A 81 14.40 6.70 11.89
C ARG A 81 14.25 7.37 10.52
N ASP A 82 13.06 7.86 10.18
CA ASP A 82 12.79 8.45 8.87
C ASP A 82 13.55 9.78 8.68
N ILE A 83 13.68 10.60 9.74
CA ILE A 83 14.53 11.80 9.73
C ILE A 83 16.01 11.44 9.53
N VAL A 84 16.51 10.42 10.22
CA VAL A 84 17.90 9.95 10.04
C VAL A 84 18.12 9.45 8.62
N MET A 85 17.20 8.65 8.07
CA MET A 85 17.27 8.19 6.68
C MET A 85 17.29 9.36 5.69
N ALA A 86 16.41 10.36 5.88
CA ALA A 86 16.38 11.56 5.06
C ALA A 86 17.68 12.37 5.14
N ALA A 87 18.28 12.50 6.33
CA ALA A 87 19.55 13.20 6.52
C ALA A 87 20.73 12.46 5.89
N LEU A 88 20.74 11.12 5.97
CA LEU A 88 21.76 10.29 5.32
C LEU A 88 21.66 10.39 3.79
N MET A 89 20.45 10.32 3.24
CA MET A 89 20.23 10.49 1.80
C MET A 89 20.65 11.89 1.32
N TRP A 90 20.33 12.94 2.09
CA TRP A 90 20.81 14.30 1.81
C TRP A 90 22.33 14.39 1.81
N ASN A 91 22.99 13.76 2.79
CA ASN A 91 24.45 13.73 2.85
C ASN A 91 25.06 13.05 1.61
N VAL A 92 24.50 11.92 1.19
CA VAL A 92 24.92 11.23 -0.05
C VAL A 92 24.70 12.12 -1.28
N ALA A 93 23.58 12.84 -1.36
CA ALA A 93 23.28 13.73 -2.47
C ALA A 93 24.32 14.86 -2.64
N LEU A 94 24.87 15.39 -1.54
CA LEU A 94 25.95 16.40 -1.60
C LEU A 94 27.25 15.85 -2.21
N HIS A 95 27.46 14.54 -2.15
CA HIS A 95 28.63 13.88 -2.71
C HIS A 95 28.42 13.34 -4.14
N LEU A 96 27.17 13.21 -4.61
CA LEU A 96 26.85 12.73 -5.96
C LEU A 96 27.52 13.57 -7.06
N ASP A 97 27.28 14.88 -7.05
CA ASP A 97 27.79 15.78 -8.09
C ASP A 97 29.33 15.81 -8.20
N PRO A 98 30.11 15.95 -7.11
CA PRO A 98 31.57 15.94 -7.21
C PRO A 98 32.12 14.57 -7.63
N ILE A 99 31.47 13.45 -7.27
CA ILE A 99 31.88 12.11 -7.69
C ILE A 99 31.76 11.96 -9.21
N PHE A 100 30.60 12.30 -9.79
CA PHE A 100 30.35 12.14 -11.23
C PHE A 100 31.11 13.16 -12.09
N LYS A 101 31.49 14.32 -11.54
CA LYS A 101 32.33 15.33 -12.23
C LYS A 101 33.84 15.08 -12.09
N SER A 102 34.26 14.11 -11.28
CA SER A 102 35.68 13.86 -11.05
C SER A 102 36.36 13.31 -12.33
N PRO A 103 37.56 13.81 -12.71
CA PRO A 103 38.30 13.35 -13.88
C PRO A 103 38.44 11.83 -14.02
N PRO A 104 38.78 11.06 -12.96
CA PRO A 104 38.97 9.61 -13.10
C PRO A 104 37.68 8.84 -13.41
N VAL A 105 36.51 9.38 -13.06
CA VAL A 105 35.22 8.74 -13.35
C VAL A 105 34.81 9.01 -14.81
N VAL A 106 35.03 10.23 -15.29
CA VAL A 106 34.70 10.63 -16.66
C VAL A 106 35.59 9.90 -17.67
N GLU A 107 36.88 9.72 -17.38
CA GLU A 107 37.82 8.96 -18.21
C GLU A 107 37.43 7.49 -18.32
N ARG A 108 36.89 6.89 -17.25
CA ARG A 108 36.53 5.47 -17.23
C ARG A 108 35.19 5.17 -17.89
N MET A 109 34.24 6.11 -17.88
CA MET A 109 32.84 5.86 -18.26
C MET A 109 32.35 6.70 -19.45
N THR A 110 33.21 7.54 -20.05
CA THR A 110 32.87 8.52 -21.10
C THR A 110 31.97 9.65 -20.59
N TYR A 111 32.11 10.86 -21.14
CA TYR A 111 31.32 12.04 -20.72
C TYR A 111 29.80 11.81 -20.73
N LEU A 112 29.27 11.20 -21.80
CA LEU A 112 27.84 10.89 -21.93
C LEU A 112 27.38 9.83 -20.90
N GLY A 113 28.23 8.86 -20.60
CA GLY A 113 27.93 7.81 -19.62
C GLY A 113 27.89 8.38 -18.19
N ALA A 114 28.87 9.18 -17.82
CA ALA A 114 28.93 9.86 -16.52
C ALA A 114 27.73 10.78 -16.28
N GLU A 115 27.32 11.55 -17.29
CA GLU A 115 26.17 12.45 -17.17
C GLU A 115 24.85 11.66 -17.05
N THR A 116 24.67 10.59 -17.84
CA THR A 116 23.47 9.73 -17.74
C THR A 116 23.37 9.07 -16.37
N ALA A 117 24.47 8.56 -15.83
CA ALA A 117 24.52 7.97 -14.49
C ALA A 117 24.23 9.00 -13.38
N ARG A 118 24.69 10.26 -13.55
CA ARG A 118 24.36 11.38 -12.66
C ARG A 118 22.85 11.62 -12.63
N TRP A 119 22.21 11.72 -13.80
CA TRP A 119 20.75 11.90 -13.89
C TRP A 119 19.97 10.75 -13.25
N ILE A 120 20.38 9.50 -13.51
CA ILE A 120 19.75 8.32 -12.89
C ILE A 120 19.89 8.38 -11.36
N SER A 121 21.07 8.72 -10.86
CA SER A 121 21.33 8.83 -9.42
C SER A 121 20.47 9.92 -8.76
N TRP A 122 20.26 11.05 -9.45
CA TRP A 122 19.35 12.11 -8.99
C TRP A 122 17.88 11.68 -8.98
N ILE A 123 17.41 10.94 -9.99
CA ILE A 123 16.04 10.40 -10.03
C ILE A 123 15.83 9.40 -8.89
N VAL A 124 16.80 8.51 -8.68
CA VAL A 124 16.77 7.54 -7.57
C VAL A 124 16.73 8.28 -6.23
N TYR A 125 17.59 9.28 -6.04
CA TYR A 125 17.58 10.10 -4.83
C TYR A 125 16.21 10.75 -4.61
N TRP A 126 15.63 11.42 -5.61
CA TRP A 126 14.32 12.06 -5.48
C TRP A 126 13.22 11.07 -5.14
N TRP A 127 13.25 9.87 -5.73
CA TRP A 127 12.26 8.83 -5.45
C TRP A 127 12.33 8.36 -3.99
N PHE A 128 13.53 8.00 -3.51
CA PHE A 128 13.72 7.54 -2.13
C PHE A 128 13.53 8.65 -1.08
N GLN A 129 14.01 9.86 -1.38
CA GLN A 129 13.81 11.03 -0.51
C GLN A 129 12.32 11.37 -0.38
N GLY A 130 11.57 11.27 -1.48
CA GLY A 130 10.12 11.41 -1.48
C GLY A 130 9.43 10.41 -0.55
N LEU A 131 9.81 9.12 -0.62
CA LEU A 131 9.26 8.09 0.27
C LEU A 131 9.53 8.37 1.76
N ALA A 132 10.73 8.83 2.11
CA ALA A 132 11.05 9.21 3.48
C ALA A 132 10.17 10.37 3.97
N PHE A 133 9.95 11.39 3.14
CA PHE A 133 9.07 12.51 3.48
C PHE A 133 7.59 12.09 3.55
N THR A 134 7.13 11.16 2.73
CA THR A 134 5.78 10.60 2.85
C THR A 134 5.60 9.87 4.17
N GLY A 135 6.60 9.12 4.65
CA GLY A 135 6.55 8.48 5.98
C GLY A 135 6.38 9.50 7.10
N ILE A 136 7.17 10.59 7.07
CA ILE A 136 7.06 11.70 8.03
C ILE A 136 5.68 12.37 7.95
N TRP A 137 5.14 12.57 6.74
CA TRP A 137 3.82 13.16 6.53
C TRP A 137 2.70 12.30 7.12
N VAL A 138 2.72 10.99 6.87
CA VAL A 138 1.71 10.07 7.40
C VAL A 138 1.71 10.11 8.92
N ILE A 139 2.89 10.06 9.56
CA ILE A 139 2.99 10.14 11.02
C ILE A 139 2.43 11.48 11.54
N GLY A 140 2.74 12.60 10.87
CA GLY A 140 2.19 13.90 11.23
C GLY A 140 0.67 13.97 11.09
N HIS A 141 0.11 13.39 10.03
CA HIS A 141 -1.34 13.33 9.78
C HIS A 141 -2.05 12.50 10.86
N GLU A 142 -1.49 11.35 11.25
CA GLU A 142 -2.01 10.51 12.32
C GLU A 142 -1.90 11.17 13.71
N CYS A 143 -0.87 11.99 13.92
CA CYS A 143 -0.77 12.86 15.09
C CYS A 143 -1.89 13.91 15.11
N GLY A 144 -2.18 14.55 13.98
CA GLY A 144 -3.26 15.53 13.84
C GLY A 144 -4.65 14.97 14.14
N HIS A 145 -4.87 13.68 13.90
CA HIS A 145 -6.12 12.98 14.25
C HIS A 145 -6.17 12.50 15.71
N GLY A 146 -5.11 12.74 16.51
CA GLY A 146 -5.02 12.27 17.89
C GLY A 146 -4.88 10.76 18.00
N ALA A 147 -4.41 10.08 16.94
CA ALA A 147 -4.27 8.63 16.91
C ALA A 147 -2.92 8.13 17.49
N PHE A 148 -2.00 9.05 17.79
CA PHE A 148 -0.62 8.74 18.11
C PHE A 148 -0.31 8.70 19.62
N SER A 149 -0.93 9.56 20.43
CA SER A 149 -0.72 9.68 21.88
C SER A 149 -2.01 10.07 22.60
N ASP A 150 -2.17 9.61 23.85
CA ASP A 150 -3.21 10.13 24.77
C ASP A 150 -2.99 11.60 25.13
N SER A 151 -1.76 12.11 25.00
CA SER A 151 -1.47 13.54 25.17
C SER A 151 -1.66 14.28 23.85
N LYS A 152 -2.75 15.06 23.76
CA LYS A 152 -2.99 15.97 22.63
C LYS A 152 -1.85 16.95 22.38
N ILE A 153 -1.15 17.40 23.43
CA ILE A 153 -0.03 18.35 23.31
C ILE A 153 1.15 17.70 22.56
N VAL A 154 1.45 16.43 22.84
CA VAL A 154 2.54 15.71 22.16
C VAL A 154 2.20 15.52 20.68
N CYS A 155 0.95 15.14 20.38
CA CYS A 155 0.44 15.04 19.02
C CYS A 155 0.50 16.38 18.28
N ASP A 156 0.09 17.47 18.93
CA ASP A 156 0.08 18.81 18.33
C ASP A 156 1.49 19.33 18.05
N VAL A 157 2.45 19.09 18.96
CA VAL A 157 3.86 19.48 18.77
C VAL A 157 4.51 18.69 17.64
N ILE A 158 4.32 17.37 17.62
CA ILE A 158 4.90 16.50 16.57
C ILE A 158 4.26 16.82 15.21
N GLY A 159 2.93 16.95 15.16
CA GLY A 159 2.18 17.35 13.98
C GLY A 159 2.65 18.70 13.43
N PHE A 160 2.82 19.69 14.30
CA PHE A 160 3.32 21.00 13.93
C PHE A 160 4.76 20.97 13.39
N ILE A 161 5.68 20.27 14.06
CA ILE A 161 7.09 20.16 13.63
C ILE A 161 7.18 19.47 12.26
N THR A 162 6.50 18.33 12.10
CA THR A 162 6.51 17.55 10.85
C THR A 162 5.90 18.31 9.68
N HIS A 163 4.77 18.98 9.87
CA HIS A 163 4.14 19.78 8.82
C HIS A 163 4.92 21.05 8.48
N THR A 164 5.53 21.70 9.49
CA THR A 164 6.43 22.84 9.27
C THR A 164 7.65 22.41 8.45
N PHE A 165 8.22 21.24 8.75
CA PHE A 165 9.35 20.69 8.01
C PHE A 165 9.00 20.33 6.55
N LEU A 166 7.76 19.92 6.27
CA LEU A 166 7.26 19.63 4.92
C LEU A 166 6.74 20.87 4.16
N TRP A 167 6.76 22.06 4.77
CA TRP A 167 6.10 23.27 4.24
C TRP A 167 4.61 23.06 3.95
N THR A 168 3.97 22.07 4.57
CA THR A 168 2.52 21.89 4.48
C THR A 168 1.88 22.74 5.57
N PRO A 169 0.93 23.64 5.23
CA PRO A 169 0.30 24.48 6.24
C PRO A 169 -0.47 23.61 7.23
N TYR A 170 -0.02 23.57 8.48
CA TYR A 170 -0.75 22.93 9.57
C TYR A 170 -1.90 23.84 9.99
N SER A 171 -3.08 23.67 9.39
CA SER A 171 -4.30 24.21 9.96
C SER A 171 -4.72 23.31 11.12
N ALA A 172 -4.18 23.59 12.30
CA ALA A 172 -4.74 23.09 13.56
C ALA A 172 -6.20 23.54 13.61
N GLY A 173 -7.13 22.67 13.20
CA GLY A 173 -8.55 22.97 13.18
C GLY A 173 -8.97 23.41 14.58
N ARG A 174 -9.08 24.73 14.76
CA ARG A 174 -9.71 25.33 15.92
C ARG A 174 -11.21 25.08 15.78
N SER A 175 -11.63 23.89 16.16
CA SER A 175 -12.94 23.68 16.79
C SER A 175 -12.71 23.66 18.30
N ARG A 176 -12.25 24.81 18.84
CA ARG A 176 -12.66 25.19 20.19
C ARG A 176 -14.16 25.44 20.08
N THR A 177 -14.96 24.40 20.28
CA THR A 177 -16.24 24.57 20.95
C THR A 177 -15.91 25.05 22.35
N THR A 178 -15.70 26.36 22.50
CA THR A 178 -15.96 27.05 23.77
C THR A 178 -17.46 27.01 23.99
N GLY A 179 -17.95 25.83 24.32
CA GLY A 179 -19.21 25.61 25.01
C GLY A 179 -18.87 25.39 26.47
N THR A 180 -18.61 26.49 27.19
CA THR A 180 -18.65 26.51 28.65
C THR A 180 -19.50 27.71 29.03
N THR A 181 -20.73 27.38 29.41
CA THR A 181 -21.66 28.06 30.34
C THR A 181 -21.97 29.53 30.10
#